data_AF-A0A7L9BT95-F1
#
_entry.id   AF-A0A7L9BT95-F1
#
_cell.length_a   1.000
_cell.length_b   1.000
_cell.length_c   1.000
_cell.angle_alpha   90.00
_cell.angle_beta   90.00
_cell.angle_gamma   90.00
#
_symmetry.space_group_name_H-M   'P 1'
#
loop_
_entity.id
_entity.type
_entity.pdbx_description
1 polymer ?
#
loop_
_entity_poly.entity_id
_entity_poly.type
_entity_poly.pdbx_seq_one_letter_code
_entity_poly.pdbx_strand_id
1 'polypeptide(L)'
;MNIRTIVIEGHDQDVKISRTERGAEVTIEQNTRHAGRQDICIAHIARDEDRDARYAKAVEVAKVVYGTDRRGRAAATNSMVHDVLSEMERVAGC
;
A
#
# COMPACT_ATOMS: atom_id res chain seq x y z
N MET A 1 -11.70 -15.80 3.38
CA MET A 1 -10.32 -16.07 2.90
C MET A 1 -9.36 -15.33 3.82
N ASN A 2 -8.38 -16.02 4.44
CA ASN A 2 -7.45 -15.40 5.40
C ASN A 2 -6.09 -15.16 4.74
N ILE A 3 -5.98 -14.05 4.00
CA ILE A 3 -4.72 -13.67 3.36
C ILE A 3 -3.80 -13.04 4.40
N ARG A 4 -2.61 -13.60 4.55
CA ARG A 4 -1.56 -13.07 5.45
C ARG A 4 -0.76 -11.96 4.81
N THR A 5 -0.39 -12.10 3.55
CA THR A 5 0.45 -11.14 2.86
C THR A 5 0.14 -11.13 1.36
N ILE A 6 0.21 -9.96 0.75
CA ILE A 6 0.19 -9.73 -0.70
C ILE A 6 1.41 -8.91 -1.07
N VAL A 7 2.01 -9.18 -2.22
CA VAL A 7 3.04 -8.35 -2.83
C VAL A 7 2.50 -7.83 -4.15
N ILE A 8 2.59 -6.52 -4.35
CA ILE A 8 2.25 -5.82 -5.59
C ILE A 8 3.58 -5.32 -6.16
N GLU A 9 3.92 -5.76 -7.36
CA GLU A 9 5.06 -5.20 -8.10
C GLU A 9 4.79 -3.72 -8.36
N GLY A 10 5.66 -2.86 -7.84
CA GLY A 10 5.54 -1.41 -8.02
C GLY A 10 6.47 -0.89 -9.10
N HIS A 11 6.31 0.38 -9.45
CA HIS A 11 7.09 1.02 -10.51
C HIS A 11 8.60 0.98 -10.23
N ASP A 12 8.99 1.36 -9.01
CA ASP A 12 10.39 1.39 -8.57
C ASP A 12 10.71 0.34 -7.51
N GLN A 13 9.72 -0.03 -6.68
CA GLN A 13 9.88 -0.89 -5.51
C GLN A 13 8.60 -1.70 -5.30
N ASP A 14 8.75 -2.97 -4.89
CA ASP A 14 7.62 -3.81 -4.53
C ASP A 14 6.92 -3.29 -3.26
N VAL A 15 5.60 -3.36 -3.30
CA VAL A 15 4.72 -2.98 -2.20
C VAL A 15 4.22 -4.26 -1.54
N LYS A 16 4.56 -4.45 -0.26
CA LYS A 16 4.15 -5.59 0.53
C LYS A 16 3.07 -5.19 1.53
N ILE A 17 1.90 -5.82 1.41
CA ILE A 17 0.76 -5.64 2.30
C ILE A 17 0.72 -6.84 3.25
N SER A 18 0.87 -6.62 4.56
CA SER A 18 0.89 -7.68 5.58
C SER A 18 -0.25 -7.50 6.57
N ARG A 19 -0.93 -8.60 6.91
CA ARG A 19 -1.99 -8.61 7.92
C ARG A 19 -1.39 -8.38 9.29
N THR A 20 -2.01 -7.48 10.05
CA THR A 20 -1.73 -7.25 11.47
C THR A 20 -2.91 -7.70 12.32
N GLU A 21 -2.77 -7.66 13.65
CA GLU A 21 -3.88 -7.97 14.56
C GLU A 21 -5.08 -7.04 14.35
N ARG A 22 -4.81 -5.76 14.03
CA ARG A 22 -5.81 -4.69 13.91
C ARG A 22 -6.22 -4.34 12.49
N GLY A 23 -5.58 -4.92 11.48
CA GLY A 23 -5.86 -4.64 10.06
C GLY A 23 -4.71 -5.07 9.17
N ALA A 24 -4.09 -4.12 8.46
CA ALA A 24 -2.94 -4.38 7.59
C ALA A 24 -1.91 -3.24 7.64
N GLU A 25 -0.67 -3.59 7.37
CA GLU A 25 0.43 -2.65 7.13
C GLU A 25 0.92 -2.79 5.70
N VAL A 26 1.30 -1.68 5.10
CA VAL A 26 1.87 -1.61 3.75
C VAL A 26 3.29 -1.11 3.87
N THR A 27 4.21 -1.92 3.36
CA THR A 27 5.66 -1.72 3.46
C THR A 27 6.29 -1.73 2.08
N ILE A 28 7.39 -1.00 1.94
CA ILE A 28 8.24 -1.03 0.75
C ILE A 28 9.65 -1.40 1.17
N GLU A 29 10.35 -2.12 0.31
CA GLU A 29 11.75 -2.45 0.54
C GLU A 29 12.64 -1.32 0.02
N GLN A 30 13.31 -0.61 0.93
CA GLN A 30 14.28 0.41 0.56
C GLN A 30 15.70 0.00 0.94
N ASN A 31 16.62 0.08 -0.02
CA ASN A 31 18.05 -0.08 0.23
C ASN A 31 18.67 1.26 0.63
N THR A 32 19.07 1.38 1.89
CA THR A 32 19.75 2.57 2.40
C THR A 32 21.26 2.35 2.41
N ARG A 33 22.03 3.42 2.13
CA ARG A 33 23.51 3.35 2.11
C ARG A 33 24.14 2.95 3.45
N HIS A 34 23.44 3.19 4.56
CA HIS A 34 24.00 3.05 5.91
C HIS A 34 23.49 1.80 6.64
N ALA A 35 22.24 1.40 6.40
CA ALA A 35 21.60 0.33 7.15
C ALA A 35 21.19 -0.86 6.28
N GLY A 36 21.55 -0.85 4.98
CA GLY A 36 21.21 -1.92 4.05
C GLY A 36 19.72 -1.93 3.71
N ARG A 37 19.20 -3.14 3.49
CA ARG A 37 17.80 -3.41 3.10
C ARG A 37 16.87 -3.24 4.31
N GLN A 38 15.89 -2.34 4.20
CA GLN A 38 14.91 -2.06 5.24
C GLN A 38 13.49 -2.02 4.69
N ASP A 39 12.54 -2.61 5.43
CA ASP A 39 11.12 -2.49 5.16
C ASP A 39 10.60 -1.19 5.80
N ILE A 40 10.12 -0.26 4.98
CA ILE A 40 9.57 1.03 5.43
C ILE A 40 8.06 0.97 5.33
N CYS A 41 7.37 1.19 6.45
CA CYS A 41 5.92 1.29 6.47
C CYS A 41 5.47 2.62 5.84
N ILE A 42 4.69 2.53 4.77
CA ILE A 42 4.15 3.67 4.03
C ILE A 42 2.66 3.90 4.31
N ALA A 43 1.94 2.88 4.74
CA ALA A 43 0.53 3.01 5.13
C ALA A 43 0.15 1.95 6.17
N HIS A 44 -0.76 2.31 7.06
CA HIS A 44 -1.41 1.38 7.99
C HIS A 44 -2.91 1.50 7.84
N ILE A 45 -3.59 0.38 7.61
CA ILE A 45 -5.06 0.30 7.58
C ILE A 45 -5.55 -0.41 8.83
N ALA A 46 -6.44 0.25 9.55
CA ALA A 46 -7.21 -0.36 10.62
C ALA A 46 -8.57 -0.85 10.10
N ARG A 47 -9.09 -1.94 10.66
CA ARG A 47 -10.40 -2.51 10.24
C ARG A 47 -11.58 -1.59 10.49
N ASP A 48 -11.46 -0.74 11.50
CA ASP A 48 -12.48 0.19 11.98
C ASP A 48 -12.33 1.60 11.40
N GLU A 49 -11.38 1.83 10.49
CA GLU A 49 -11.21 3.13 9.87
C GLU A 49 -12.25 3.40 8.77
N ASP A 50 -12.60 4.68 8.62
CA ASP A 50 -13.56 5.11 7.61
C ASP A 50 -13.06 4.84 6.18
N ARG A 51 -14.01 4.61 5.26
CA ARG A 51 -13.70 4.27 3.87
C ARG A 51 -12.91 5.38 3.16
N ASP A 52 -13.20 6.65 3.44
CA ASP A 52 -12.49 7.76 2.79
C ASP A 52 -11.04 7.84 3.28
N ALA A 53 -10.79 7.49 4.55
CA ALA A 53 -9.45 7.38 5.10
C ALA A 53 -8.65 6.23 4.47
N ARG A 54 -9.29 5.06 4.27
CA ARG A 54 -8.67 3.93 3.55
C ARG A 54 -8.31 4.31 2.12
N TYR A 55 -9.24 4.98 1.44
CA TYR A 55 -9.05 5.42 0.07
C TYR A 55 -7.88 6.41 -0.04
N ALA A 56 -7.77 7.38 0.87
CA ALA A 56 -6.64 8.31 0.88
C ALA A 56 -5.29 7.59 1.04
N LYS A 57 -5.21 6.54 1.87
CA LYS A 57 -4.01 5.71 2.01
C LYS A 57 -3.73 4.90 0.76
N ALA A 58 -4.76 4.34 0.12
CA ALA A 58 -4.61 3.64 -1.15
C ALA A 58 -4.06 4.56 -2.26
N VAL A 59 -4.43 5.84 -2.27
CA VAL A 59 -3.85 6.84 -3.18
C VAL A 59 -2.34 7.00 -2.95
N GLU A 60 -1.90 7.07 -1.70
CA GLU A 60 -0.46 7.16 -1.39
C GLU A 60 0.29 5.89 -1.80
N VAL A 61 -0.28 4.71 -1.54
CA VAL A 61 0.29 3.44 -1.98
C VAL A 61 0.35 3.35 -3.51
N ALA A 62 -0.70 3.83 -4.19
CA ALA A 62 -0.76 3.85 -5.66
C ALA A 62 0.35 4.73 -6.29
N LYS A 63 0.87 5.74 -5.58
CA LYS A 63 2.04 6.51 -6.04
C LYS A 63 3.31 5.65 -6.10
N VAL A 64 3.43 4.66 -5.23
CA VAL A 64 4.57 3.74 -5.26
C VAL A 64 4.34 2.63 -6.27
N VAL A 65 3.11 2.10 -6.33
CA VAL A 65 2.76 1.03 -7.29
C VAL A 65 2.88 1.51 -8.73
N TYR A 66 2.31 2.67 -9.05
CA TYR A 66 2.21 3.15 -10.43
C TYR A 66 3.14 4.32 -10.76
N GLY A 67 3.88 4.83 -9.77
CA GLY A 67 4.68 6.03 -9.91
C GLY A 67 3.86 7.32 -9.74
N THR A 68 4.51 8.46 -9.96
CA THR A 68 3.88 9.78 -9.84
C THR A 68 3.86 10.53 -11.16
N ASP A 69 2.78 11.28 -11.40
CA ASP A 69 2.67 12.18 -12.54
C ASP A 69 3.48 13.48 -12.30
N ARG A 70 3.55 14.33 -13.33
CA ARG A 70 4.26 15.63 -13.24
C ARG A 70 3.69 16.60 -12.20
N ARG A 71 2.52 16.30 -11.62
CA ARG A 71 1.83 17.09 -10.59
C ARG A 71 1.96 16.46 -9.20
N GLY A 72 2.73 15.38 -9.06
CA GLY A 72 2.93 14.65 -7.80
C GLY A 72 1.75 13.77 -7.39
N ARG A 73 0.82 13.49 -8.29
CA ARG A 73 -0.32 12.58 -8.06
C ARG A 73 0.07 11.17 -8.46
N ALA A 74 -0.63 10.16 -7.96
CA ALA A 74 -0.46 8.81 -8.45
C ALA A 74 -0.70 8.78 -9.97
N ALA A 75 0.20 8.16 -10.73
CA ALA A 75 0.04 7.96 -12.17
C ALA A 75 -0.95 6.81 -12.46
N ALA A 76 -2.11 6.86 -11.80
CA ALA A 76 -3.11 5.80 -11.77
C ALA A 76 -4.51 6.38 -12.01
N THR A 77 -5.37 5.58 -12.63
CA THR A 77 -6.80 5.92 -12.76
C THR A 77 -7.54 5.61 -11.45
N ASN A 78 -8.76 6.16 -11.30
CA ASN A 78 -9.58 5.90 -10.11
C ASN A 78 -9.82 4.40 -9.88
N SER A 79 -10.06 3.62 -10.95
CA SER A 79 -10.23 2.17 -10.85
C SER A 79 -8.97 1.47 -10.36
N MET A 80 -7.78 1.89 -10.82
CA MET A 80 -6.51 1.31 -10.36
C MET A 80 -6.24 1.60 -8.88
N VAL A 81 -6.62 2.79 -8.39
CA VAL A 81 -6.55 3.09 -6.95
C VAL A 81 -7.51 2.20 -6.17
N HIS A 82 -8.70 1.93 -6.70
CA HIS A 82 -9.64 0.99 -6.10
C HIS A 82 -9.14 -0.46 -6.10
N ASP A 83 -8.34 -0.87 -7.10
CA ASP A 83 -7.72 -2.19 -7.10
C ASP A 83 -6.72 -2.33 -5.94
N VAL A 84 -5.86 -1.31 -5.75
CA VAL A 84 -4.93 -1.24 -4.61
C VAL A 84 -5.68 -1.25 -3.27
N LEU A 85 -6.74 -0.44 -3.16
CA LEU A 85 -7.61 -0.42 -1.99
C LEU A 85 -8.21 -1.80 -1.71
N SER A 86 -8.71 -2.48 -2.75
CA SER A 86 -9.34 -3.80 -2.60
C SER A 86 -8.37 -4.83 -2.06
N GLU A 87 -7.12 -4.86 -2.53
CA GLU A 87 -6.10 -5.77 -1.99
C GLU A 87 -5.71 -5.42 -0.55
N MET A 88 -5.59 -4.13 -0.24
CA MET A 88 -5.37 -3.65 1.12
C MET A 88 -6.48 -4.08 2.08
N GLU A 89 -7.75 -3.86 1.71
CA GLU A 89 -8.94 -4.24 2.48
C GLU A 89 -9.05 -5.76 2.65
N ARG A 90 -8.75 -6.52 1.59
CA ARG A 90 -8.74 -7.98 1.60
C ARG A 90 -7.73 -8.56 2.58
N VAL A 91 -6.54 -7.96 2.69
CA VAL A 91 -5.53 -8.35 3.69
C VAL A 91 -5.97 -7.92 5.09
N ALA A 92 -6.48 -6.70 5.24
CA ALA A 92 -6.93 -6.16 6.51
C ALA A 92 -8.16 -6.92 7.08
N GLY A 93 -9.03 -7.44 6.20
CA GLY A 93 -10.28 -8.11 6.55
C GLY A 93 -11.43 -7.14 6.83
N CYS A 94 -11.54 -6.07 6.03
CA CYS A 94 -12.59 -5.05 6.10
C CYS A 94 -13.20 -4.73 4.73
#